data_AF-U5Y3M5-F1
#
_entry.id   AF-U5Y3M5-F1
#
_cell.length_a   1.000
_cell.length_b   1.000
_cell.length_c   1.000
_cell.angle_alpha   90.00
_cell.angle_beta   90.00
_cell.angle_gamma   90.00
#
_symmetry.space_group_name_H-M   'P 1'
#
loop_
_entity.id
_entity.type
_entity.pdbx_description
1 polymer ?
#
loop_
_entity_poly.entity_id
_entity_poly.type
_entity_poly.pdbx_seq_one_letter_code
_entity_poly.pdbx_strand_id
1 'polypeptide(L)' 'LLSDGSVRGSYQNGYDGRDYISFDLESGRFMAADSAAEITRRRWEQDGTVAEDWMNYLKHECPKWLRKYVG' A
#
# COMPACT_ATOMS: atom_id res chain seq x y z
N LEU A 1 6.34 2.67 -13.86
CA LEU A 1 6.13 1.55 -14.79
C LEU A 1 7.48 1.06 -15.20
N LEU A 2 7.72 -0.24 -15.07
CA LEU A 2 8.97 -0.82 -15.56
C LEU A 2 8.90 -0.96 -17.08
N SER A 3 10.06 -1.15 -17.70
CA SER A 3 10.19 -1.31 -19.16
C SER A 3 9.39 -2.49 -19.73
N ASP A 4 9.04 -3.47 -18.89
CA ASP A 4 8.18 -4.61 -19.22
C ASP A 4 6.66 -4.31 -19.07
N GLY A 5 6.30 -3.07 -18.73
CA GLY A 5 4.90 -2.66 -18.51
C GLY A 5 4.35 -2.98 -17.13
N SER A 6 5.11 -3.65 -16.26
CA SER A 6 4.67 -3.97 -14.90
C SER A 6 4.60 -2.72 -14.00
N VAL A 7 3.70 -2.80 -13.01
CA VAL A 7 3.51 -1.78 -11.98
C VAL A 7 4.09 -2.30 -10.68
N ARG A 8 5.03 -1.54 -10.11
CA ARG A 8 5.40 -1.65 -8.71
C ARG A 8 4.86 -0.43 -7.97
N GLY A 9 4.17 -0.69 -6.88
CA GLY A 9 3.65 0.31 -5.96
C GLY A 9 3.98 -0.10 -4.54
N SER A 10 4.10 0.88 -3.65
CA SER A 10 4.41 0.66 -2.24
C SER A 10 3.66 1.68 -1.40
N TYR A 11 3.25 1.25 -0.21
CA TYR A 11 2.72 2.12 0.82
C TYR A 11 3.39 1.75 2.14
N GLN A 12 3.94 2.76 2.81
CA GLN A 12 4.60 2.64 4.10
C GLN A 12 4.25 3.88 4.92
N ASN A 13 3.85 3.65 6.16
CA ASN A 13 3.57 4.67 7.15
C ASN A 13 4.51 4.50 8.33
N GLY A 14 5.12 5.59 8.75
CA GLY A 14 5.93 5.66 9.97
C GLY A 14 5.23 6.45 11.08
N TYR A 15 5.54 6.10 12.32
CA TYR A 15 5.08 6.78 13.52
C TYR A 15 6.28 7.08 14.43
N ASP A 16 6.42 8.32 14.89
CA ASP A 16 7.59 8.81 15.65
C ASP A 16 8.94 8.56 14.94
N GLY A 17 8.95 8.65 13.61
CA GLY A 17 10.15 8.42 12.80
C GLY A 17 10.57 6.94 12.70
N ARG A 18 9.73 6.01 13.14
CA ARG A 18 9.95 4.56 13.04
C ARG A 18 8.91 3.93 12.13
N ASP A 19 9.25 2.78 11.56
CA ASP A 19 8.30 1.98 10.79
C ASP A 19 7.09 1.61 11.65
N TYR A 20 5.90 1.70 11.08
CA TYR A 20 4.66 1.38 11.77
C TYR A 20 3.85 0.35 10.98
N ILE A 21 3.43 0.67 9.76
CA ILE A 21 2.65 -0.26 8.93
C ILE A 21 3.00 -0.09 7.45
N SER A 22 3.02 -1.18 6.71
CA SER A 22 3.20 -1.17 5.26
C SER A 22 2.16 -2.05 4.57
N PHE A 23 1.98 -1.85 3.27
CA PHE A 23 1.06 -2.67 2.46
C PHE A 23 1.85 -3.47 1.43
N ASP A 24 1.69 -4.79 1.48
CA ASP A 24 2.18 -5.70 0.46
C ASP A 24 1.15 -5.81 -0.66
N LEU A 25 1.48 -5.20 -1.80
CA LEU A 25 0.62 -5.13 -2.97
C LEU A 25 0.40 -6.50 -3.63
N GLU A 26 1.34 -7.44 -3.45
CA GLU A 26 1.26 -8.76 -4.05
C GLU A 26 0.24 -9.63 -3.31
N SER A 27 0.32 -9.71 -1.98
CA SER A 27 -0.67 -10.44 -1.18
C SER A 27 -1.95 -9.65 -0.90
N GLY A 28 -1.94 -8.33 -1.07
CA GLY A 28 -3.07 -7.45 -0.71
C GLY A 28 -3.24 -7.30 0.80
N ARG A 29 -2.16 -7.42 1.57
CA ARG A 29 -2.18 -7.44 3.04
C ARG A 29 -1.31 -6.37 3.66
N PHE A 30 -1.66 -5.99 4.88
CA PHE A 30 -0.83 -5.09 5.66
C PHE A 30 0.22 -5.86 6.48
N MET A 31 1.40 -5.29 6.62
CA MET A 31 2.46 -5.76 7.51
C MET A 31 2.68 -4.74 8.62
N ALA A 32 2.50 -5.18 9.86
CA ALA A 32 2.75 -4.36 11.05
C ALA A 32 4.23 -4.46 11.46
N ALA A 33 4.82 -3.35 11.86
CA ALA A 33 6.20 -3.29 12.35
C ALA A 33 6.32 -3.69 13.82
N ASP A 34 5.27 -3.47 14.63
CA ASP A 34 5.24 -3.79 16.05
C ASP A 34 3.83 -4.17 16.55
N SER A 35 3.72 -4.44 17.86
CA SER A 35 2.47 -4.83 18.50
C SER A 35 1.40 -3.73 18.52
N ALA A 36 1.79 -2.46 18.49
CA ALA A 36 0.83 -1.36 18.40
C ALA A 36 0.23 -1.30 16.98
N ALA A 37 1.08 -1.43 15.96
CA ALA A 37 0.67 -1.50 14.57
C ALA A 37 -0.21 -2.72 14.25
N GLU A 38 -0.04 -3.84 14.95
CA GLU A 38 -0.92 -5.02 14.83
C GLU A 38 -2.39 -4.69 15.11
N ILE A 39 -2.67 -3.74 16.00
CA ILE A 39 -4.04 -3.30 16.29
C ILE A 39 -4.64 -2.62 15.06
N THR A 40 -3.89 -1.73 14.41
CA THR A 40 -4.30 -1.10 13.15
C THR A 40 -4.46 -2.12 12.04
N ARG A 41 -3.48 -3.04 11.88
CA ARG A 41 -3.49 -4.10 10.87
C ARG A 41 -4.78 -4.91 10.94
N ARG A 42 -5.13 -5.42 12.13
CA ARG A 42 -6.35 -6.22 12.33
C ARG A 42 -7.62 -5.43 12.04
N ARG A 43 -7.69 -4.17 12.47
CA ARG A 43 -8.85 -3.32 12.19
C ARG A 43 -9.04 -3.11 10.69
N TRP A 44 -7.97 -2.81 9.96
CA TRP A 44 -8.04 -2.58 8.52
C TRP A 44 -8.28 -3.87 7.73
N GLU A 45 -7.68 -4.99 8.12
CA GLU A 45 -7.95 -6.29 7.49
C GLU A 45 -9.37 -6.79 7.78
N GLN A 46 -9.92 -6.50 8.97
CA GLN A 46 -11.30 -6.86 9.31
C GLN A 46 -12.32 -6.01 8.53
N ASP A 47 -12.04 -4.72 8.37
CA ASP A 47 -12.88 -3.82 7.59
C ASP A 47 -12.83 -4.12 6.08
N GLY A 48 -11.66 -4.52 5.57
CA GLY A 48 -11.45 -4.96 4.18
C GLY A 48 -11.38 -3.82 3.18
N THR A 49 -12.17 -2.75 3.35
CA THR A 49 -12.26 -1.64 2.38
C THR A 49 -10.92 -0.92 2.21
N VAL A 50 -10.16 -0.76 3.29
CA VAL A 50 -8.84 -0.11 3.25
C VAL A 50 -7.87 -0.88 2.36
N ALA A 51 -7.90 -2.22 2.38
CA ALA A 51 -7.05 -3.05 1.52
C ALA A 51 -7.44 -2.92 0.04
N GLU A 52 -8.75 -2.91 -0.25
CA GLU A 52 -9.28 -2.72 -1.61
C GLU A 52 -8.92 -1.35 -2.19
N ASP A 53 -9.01 -0.29 -1.37
CA ASP A 53 -8.65 1.07 -1.76
C ASP A 53 -7.16 1.18 -2.12
N TRP A 54 -6.26 0.61 -1.30
CA TRP A 54 -4.83 0.61 -1.62
C TRP A 54 -4.50 -0.24 -2.85
N MET A 55 -5.19 -1.36 -3.03
CA MET A 55 -5.06 -2.17 -4.24
C MET A 55 -5.44 -1.37 -5.49
N ASN A 56 -6.60 -0.72 -5.48
CA ASN A 56 -7.07 0.09 -6.60
C ASN A 56 -6.11 1.26 -6.87
N TYR A 57 -5.74 2.00 -5.83
CA TYR A 57 -4.87 3.16 -5.99
C TYR A 57 -3.49 2.78 -6.55
N LEU A 58 -2.84 1.77 -5.98
CA LEU A 58 -1.48 1.39 -6.37
C LEU A 58 -1.42 0.67 -7.73
N LYS A 59 -2.44 -0.12 -8.09
CA LYS A 59 -2.48 -0.83 -9.39
C LYS A 59 -2.97 0.02 -10.55
N HIS A 60 -3.86 0.99 -10.29
CA HIS A 60 -4.57 1.69 -11.37
C HIS A 60 -4.39 3.20 -11.32
N GLU A 61 -4.73 3.84 -10.21
CA GLU A 61 -4.76 5.30 -10.15
C GLU A 61 -3.36 5.90 -10.21
N CYS A 62 -2.47 5.50 -9.30
CA CYS A 62 -1.10 6.03 -9.23
C CYS A 62 -0.34 5.84 -10.56
N PRO A 63 -0.34 4.67 -11.21
CA PRO A 63 0.27 4.51 -12.54
C PRO A 63 -0.37 5.38 -13.62
N LYS A 64 -1.69 5.58 -13.58
CA LYS A 64 -2.40 6.48 -14.51
C LYS A 64 -1.94 7.93 -14.33
N TRP A 65 -1.82 8.40 -13.09
CA TRP A 65 -1.25 9.71 -12.78
C TRP A 65 0.19 9.81 -13.27
N LEU A 66 1.03 8.82 -12.98
CA LEU A 66 2.44 8.81 -13.41
C LEU A 66 2.59 8.94 -14.94
N ARG A 67 1.80 8.18 -15.71
CA ARG A 67 1.79 8.27 -17.19
C ARG A 67 1.37 9.65 -17.69
N LYS A 68 0.42 10.30 -17.00
CA LYS A 68 -0.10 11.61 -17.42
C LYS A 68 0.92 12.74 -17.23
N TYR A 69 1.74 12.68 -16.19
CA TYR A 69 2.61 13.79 -15.79
C TYR A 69 4.09 13.58 -16.05
N VAL A 70 4.54 12.32 -16.17
CA VAL A 70 5.95 11.97 -16.36
C VAL A 70 6.18 11.15 -17.65
N GLY A 71 5.10 10.63 -18.25
CA GLY A 71 5.15 9.83 -19.47
C GLY A 71 5.26 10.66 -20.75
#